data_AF-A0A0M2PNB6-F1
#
_entry.id   AF-A0A0M2PNB6-F1
#
_cell.length_a   1.000
_cell.length_b   1.000
_cell.length_c   1.000
_cell.angle_alpha   90.00
_cell.angle_beta   90.00
_cell.angle_gamma   90.00
#
_symmetry.space_group_name_H-M   'P 1'
#
loop_
_entity.id
_entity.type
_entity.pdbx_description
1 polymer ?
#
loop_
_entity_poly.entity_id
_entity_poly.type
_entity_poly.pdbx_seq_one_letter_code
_entity_poly.pdbx_strand_id
1 'polypeptide(L)' 'MGKRTSSKHDDDLTYVEVQQIEDNKGRTYIEMTSYDDNKDGTTLFQQWSDYWDLLKQNKRWTLDNPEFSKVDSWVEAQ' A
#
# COMPACT_ATOMS: atom_id res chain seq x y z
N MET A 1 28.96 -21.28 -2.96
CA MET A 1 28.66 -19.87 -2.58
C MET A 1 27.18 -19.66 -2.86
N GLY A 2 26.32 -19.84 -1.87
CA GLY A 2 24.86 -19.77 -2.06
C GLY A 2 24.44 -18.31 -2.13
N LYS A 3 23.86 -17.88 -3.25
CA LYS A 3 23.18 -16.59 -3.34
C LYS A 3 22.02 -16.61 -2.34
N ARG A 4 22.06 -15.74 -1.33
CA ARG A 4 20.90 -15.45 -0.50
C ARG A 4 19.90 -14.69 -1.38
N THR A 5 18.86 -15.37 -1.86
CA THR A 5 17.68 -14.70 -2.41
C THR A 5 16.89 -14.18 -1.21
N SER A 6 17.13 -12.93 -0.84
CA SER A 6 16.22 -12.19 0.03
C SER A 6 14.98 -11.92 -0.81
N SER A 7 13.91 -12.71 -0.66
CA SER A 7 12.59 -12.31 -1.17
C SER A 7 12.10 -11.17 -0.27
N LYS A 8 12.48 -9.94 -0.64
CA LYS A 8 11.93 -8.73 -0.04
C LYS A 8 10.53 -8.59 -0.62
N HIS A 9 9.53 -8.97 0.14
CA HIS A 9 8.17 -8.49 -0.05
C HIS A 9 8.15 -7.06 0.50
N ASP A 10 8.69 -6.12 -0.25
CA ASP A 10 8.68 -4.71 0.10
C ASP A 10 7.48 -4.10 -0.60
N ASP A 11 6.44 -3.69 0.13
CA ASP A 11 5.45 -2.75 -0.41
C ASP A 11 5.99 -1.33 -0.20
N ASP A 12 6.08 -0.56 -1.27
CA ASP A 12 6.56 0.82 -1.21
C ASP A 12 5.38 1.78 -1.13
N LEU A 13 5.17 2.36 0.05
CA LEU A 13 4.24 3.46 0.25
C LEU A 13 4.91 4.77 -0.21
N THR A 14 4.50 5.28 -1.36
CA THR A 14 5.16 6.43 -2.02
C THR A 14 4.57 7.76 -1.57
N TYR A 15 3.29 7.79 -1.19
CA TYR A 15 2.62 9.01 -0.75
C TYR A 15 1.57 8.73 0.32
N VAL A 16 1.49 9.62 1.31
CA VAL A 16 0.44 9.65 2.32
C VAL A 16 0.08 11.10 2.62
N GLU A 17 -1.20 11.42 2.51
CA GLU A 17 -1.75 12.69 2.98
C GLU A 17 -2.87 12.39 3.98
N VAL A 18 -2.82 13.01 5.16
CA VAL A 18 -3.85 12.85 6.19
C VAL A 18 -4.52 14.19 6.46
N GLN A 19 -5.84 14.20 6.30
CA GLN A 19 -6.69 15.33 6.60
C GLN A 19 -7.62 14.99 7.77
N GLN A 20 -7.64 15.84 8.79
CA GLN A 20 -8.67 15.78 9.81
C GLN A 20 -9.94 16.48 9.29
N ILE A 21 -11.08 15.80 9.35
CA ILE A 21 -12.38 16.31 8.89
C ILE A 21 -13.22 16.78 10.09
N GLU A 22 -13.28 15.96 11.14
CA GLU A 22 -13.96 16.24 12.42
C GLU A 22 -13.03 15.82 13.58
N ASP A 23 -13.41 16.08 14.84
CA ASP A 23 -12.62 15.70 16.02
C ASP A 23 -12.30 14.19 16.09
N ASN A 24 -13.22 13.36 15.59
CA ASN A 24 -13.12 11.91 15.58
C ASN A 24 -13.14 11.29 14.18
N LYS A 25 -13.11 12.10 13.11
CA LYS A 25 -13.07 11.60 11.73
C LYS A 25 -11.96 12.27 10.94
N GLY A 26 -11.31 11.49 10.10
CA GLY A 26 -10.31 11.96 9.16
C GLY A 26 -10.44 11.22 7.85
N ARG A 27 -9.61 11.63 6.90
CA ARG A 27 -9.42 10.92 5.64
C ARG A 27 -7.94 10.88 5.35
N THR A 28 -7.47 9.75 4.84
CA THR A 28 -6.13 9.62 4.31
C THR A 28 -6.21 9.32 2.83
N TYR A 29 -5.36 9.96 2.03
CA TYR A 29 -5.04 9.50 0.68
C TYR A 29 -3.72 8.74 0.74
N ILE A 30 -3.63 7.64 -0.01
CA ILE A 30 -2.40 6.87 -0.12
C ILE A 30 -2.07 6.55 -1.57
N GLU A 31 -0.78 6.41 -1.83
CA GLU A 31 -0.24 5.78 -3.04
C GLU A 31 0.78 4.72 -2.64
N MET A 32 0.66 3.52 -3.21
CA MET A 32 1.50 2.37 -2.86
C MET A 32 1.83 1.56 -4.10
N THR A 33 3.03 0.99 -4.14
CA THR A 33 3.41 -0.05 -5.11
C THR A 33 3.69 -1.35 -4.37
N SER A 34 3.03 -2.44 -4.74
CA SER A 34 3.32 -3.80 -4.23
C SER A 34 4.08 -4.61 -5.28
N TYR A 35 4.94 -5.50 -4.80
CA TYR A 35 5.86 -6.29 -5.63
C TYR A 35 5.75 -7.77 -5.29
N ASP A 36 5.34 -8.57 -6.27
CA ASP A 36 5.19 -10.01 -6.13
C ASP A 36 6.18 -10.77 -7.03
N ASP A 37 7.11 -11.51 -6.42
CA ASP A 37 8.07 -12.34 -7.15
C ASP A 37 7.42 -13.65 -7.66
N ASN A 38 7.36 -13.83 -8.99
CA ASN A 38 6.68 -14.96 -9.61
C ASN A 38 7.50 -16.27 -9.64
N LYS A 39 8.72 -16.29 -9.07
CA LYS A 39 9.68 -17.42 -9.06
C LYS A 39 10.13 -17.91 -10.44
N ASP A 40 9.67 -17.29 -11.52
CA ASP A 40 10.07 -17.54 -12.90
C ASP A 40 11.10 -16.51 -13.43
N GLY A 41 11.64 -15.69 -12.52
CA GLY A 41 12.55 -14.59 -12.86
C GLY A 41 11.82 -13.30 -13.26
N THR A 42 10.50 -13.22 -13.06
CA THR A 42 9.73 -11.98 -13.21
C THR A 42 9.18 -11.49 -11.87
N THR A 43 8.88 -10.20 -11.82
CA THR A 43 8.20 -9.53 -10.70
C THR A 43 6.93 -8.87 -11.23
N LEU A 44 5.81 -9.07 -10.54
CA LEU A 44 4.55 -8.37 -10.76
C LEU A 44 4.54 -7.09 -9.93
N PHE A 45 4.41 -5.96 -10.59
CA PHE A 45 4.28 -4.64 -10.00
C PHE A 45 2.81 -4.25 -10.00
N GLN A 46 2.30 -3.74 -8.88
CA GLN A 46 0.92 -3.27 -8.77
C GLN A 46 0.89 -1.94 -8.06
N GLN A 47 0.32 -0.94 -8.72
CA GLN A 47 0.12 0.37 -8.15
C GLN A 47 -1.30 0.51 -7.60
N TRP A 48 -1.38 1.14 -6.44
CA TRP A 48 -2.60 1.32 -5.67
C TRP A 48 -2.69 2.78 -5.29
N SER A 49 -3.89 3.35 -5.38
CA SER A 49 -4.17 4.65 -4.79
C SER A 49 -5.61 4.72 -4.37
N ASP A 50 -5.88 5.18 -3.15
CA ASP A 50 -7.25 5.38 -2.71
C ASP A 50 -7.34 6.35 -1.52
N TYR A 51 -8.57 6.78 -1.25
CA TYR A 51 -8.92 7.49 -0.03
C TYR A 51 -9.52 6.54 1.00
N TRP A 52 -9.04 6.60 2.25
CA TRP A 52 -9.63 5.87 3.36
C TRP A 52 -10.17 6.82 4.41
N ASP A 53 -11.37 6.50 4.89
CA ASP A 53 -11.91 7.17 6.04
C ASP A 53 -11.24 6.64 7.31
N LEU A 54 -11.01 7.56 8.25
CA LEU A 54 -10.37 7.32 9.52
C LEU A 54 -11.34 7.63 10.64
N LEU A 55 -11.40 6.74 11.64
CA LEU A 55 -12.19 6.95 12.85
C LEU A 55 -11.27 7.00 14.07
N LYS A 56 -11.49 7.98 14.96
CA LYS A 56 -10.76 8.09 16.22
C LYS A 56 -11.57 7.48 17.34
N GLN A 57 -11.09 6.38 17.90
CA GLN A 57 -11.67 5.74 19.08
C GLN A 57 -10.60 5.59 20.16
N ASN A 58 -10.94 5.91 21.40
CA ASN A 58 -10.00 5.80 22.53
C ASN A 58 -8.63 6.47 22.28
N LYS A 59 -8.65 7.66 21.64
CA LYS A 59 -7.46 8.43 21.24
C LYS A 59 -6.56 7.77 20.17
N ARG A 60 -7.02 6.70 19.53
CA ARG A 60 -6.32 6.01 18.43
C ARG A 60 -7.11 6.15 17.14
N TRP A 61 -6.42 6.40 16.04
CA TRP A 61 -7.01 6.38 14.70
C TRP A 61 -7.02 4.94 14.16
N THR A 62 -8.14 4.56 13.54
CA THR A 62 -8.32 3.28 12.84
C THR A 62 -8.89 3.55 11.46
N LEU A 63 -8.62 2.65 10.52
CA LEU A 63 -9.27 2.67 9.21
C LEU A 63 -10.74 2.29 9.38
N ASP A 64 -11.63 3.09 8.79
CA ASP A 64 -13.05 2.80 8.70
C ASP A 64 -13.35 2.34 7.26
N ASN A 65 -13.54 1.02 7.10
CA ASN A 65 -13.78 0.34 5.84
C ASN A 65 -12.81 0.72 4.69
N PRO A 66 -11.51 0.37 4.79
CA PRO A 66 -10.55 0.66 3.73
C PRO A 66 -10.87 -0.16 2.48
N GLU A 67 -11.17 0.51 1.38
CA GLU A 67 -11.19 -0.08 0.04
C GLU A 67 -9.91 0.31 -0.70
N PHE A 68 -9.33 -0.64 -1.45
CA PHE A 68 -8.13 -0.43 -2.24
C PHE A 68 -8.45 -0.64 -3.71
N SER A 69 -8.35 0.43 -4.48
CA SER A 69 -8.44 0.37 -5.92
C SER A 69 -7.06 0.17 -6.55
N LYS A 70 -6.93 -0.88 -7.37
CA LYS A 70 -5.74 -1.08 -8.22
C LYS A 70 -5.79 -0.06 -9.36
N VAL A 71 -4.72 0.72 -9.52
CA VAL A 71 -4.62 1.77 -10.53
C VAL A 71 -3.91 1.25 -11.77
N ASP A 72 -2.83 0.48 -11.58
CA ASP A 72 -2.06 -0.12 -12.68
C ASP A 72 -1.39 -1.43 -12.24
N SER A 73 -0.98 -2.24 -13.20
CA SER A 73 -0.11 -3.39 -12.95
C SER A 73 0.62 -3.84 -14.21
N TRP A 74 1.88 -4.23 -14.05
CA TRP A 74 2.70 -4.78 -15.11
C TRP A 74 3.69 -5.81 -14.57
N VAL A 75 4.32 -6.57 -15.48
CA VAL A 75 5.33 -7.58 -15.14
C VAL A 75 6.65 -7.19 -15.76
N GLU A 76 7.73 -7.22 -14.98
CA GLU A 76 9.10 -7.03 -15.48
C GLU A 76 9.96 -8.25 -15.20
N ALA A 77 10.94 -8.51 -16.06
CA ALA A 77 11.99 -9.48 -15.81
C ALA A 77 13.02 -8.89 -14.83
N GLN A 78 13.53 -9.72 -13.92
CA GLN A 78 14.57 -9.36 -12.94
C GLN A 78 15.96 -9.16 -13.55
#